data_AF-B4CW49-F1
#
_entry.id   AF-B4CW49-F1
#
_cell.length_a   1.000
_cell.length_b   1.000
_cell.length_c   1.000
_cell.angle_alpha   90.00
_cell.angle_beta   90.00
_cell.angle_gamma   90.00
#
_symmetry.space_group_name_H-M   'P 1'
#
loop_
_entity.id
_entity.type
_entity.pdbx_description
1 polymer ?
#
loop_
_entity_poly.entity_id
_entity_poly.type
_entity_poly.pdbx_seq_one_letter_code
_entity_poly.pdbx_strand_id
1 'polypeptide(L)'
;MGAPRKLPSISRRQVLRRTGPGPVPVIGLEAEFTLYVDDVKRRPEEVFGNAQKFVRQKMLPRKGRSFQLPVGGAVYFDTGVIEVATPIIEIESGCAVRAGRTLWEQLEFVRGELDAWETDHGQKLRLEGFSTHYNVSVPVGRSLSSVRLQQAARMLTYLLHPPVMLLAANKLSTGIGVRPRGDRLEVTADFTPDPDLMIATTSLVTGIILAVLEWPVHTLAEMKRRGLPIIAGFSPCKHTSRKGFLARHFCFPRNPFAADVNEPDWRLVDGRHRSLRQIALEIALPFREAIGAVTDTDALTHVFEVLSGRARSLLDFPTRPTRYEDAGRRIEWNRRNHRTLPRSRYEQIIHRVLTHRPIRIGSALYDPERMIGWHAIAFRNRRNGRRRTFTLDELAAQGLTNT
;
A
#
# COMPACT_ATOMS: atom_id res chain seq x y z
N MET A 1 -1.03 -42.97 1.01
CA MET A 1 -1.59 -41.62 1.26
C MET A 1 -0.79 -40.96 2.37
N GLY A 2 0.15 -40.07 2.04
CA GLY A 2 0.96 -39.38 3.04
C GLY A 2 0.20 -38.22 3.66
N ALA A 3 0.23 -38.10 4.99
CA ALA A 3 -0.38 -36.98 5.70
C ALA A 3 0.15 -35.63 5.17
N PRO A 4 -0.70 -34.59 5.04
CA PRO A 4 -0.23 -33.27 4.64
C PRO A 4 0.80 -32.77 5.66
N ARG A 5 2.04 -32.52 5.20
CA ARG A 5 3.07 -31.86 6.00
C ARG A 5 2.49 -30.53 6.49
N LYS A 6 2.41 -30.33 7.81
CA LYS A 6 2.10 -29.03 8.41
C LYS A 6 2.99 -27.98 7.75
N LEU A 7 2.37 -26.98 7.14
CA LEU A 7 3.07 -25.79 6.68
C LEU A 7 3.85 -25.23 7.88
N PRO A 8 5.14 -24.88 7.72
CA PRO A 8 5.87 -24.23 8.80
C PRO A 8 5.14 -22.94 9.14
N SER A 9 4.57 -22.87 10.34
CA SER A 9 4.00 -21.64 10.88
C SER A 9 5.15 -20.65 11.04
N ILE A 10 5.08 -19.54 10.32
CA ILE A 10 6.08 -18.48 10.43
C ILE A 10 5.76 -17.76 11.73
N SER A 11 6.51 -18.09 12.79
CA SER A 11 6.24 -17.54 14.11
C SER A 11 6.29 -16.02 14.09
N ARG A 12 5.41 -15.38 14.88
CA ARG A 12 5.37 -13.93 15.13
C ARG A 12 6.74 -13.33 15.48
N ARG A 13 7.65 -14.13 16.06
CA ARG A 13 9.02 -13.73 16.45
C ARG A 13 10.01 -13.66 15.29
N GLN A 14 9.82 -14.39 14.19
CA GLN A 14 10.75 -14.37 13.06
C GLN A 14 10.52 -13.17 12.13
N VAL A 15 9.26 -12.74 11.95
CA VAL A 15 8.90 -11.60 11.09
C VAL A 15 9.48 -10.26 11.61
N LEU A 16 9.67 -10.13 12.93
CA LEU A 16 10.05 -8.88 13.59
C LEU A 16 11.48 -8.88 14.18
N ARG A 17 12.30 -9.91 13.93
CA ARG A 17 13.63 -10.01 14.55
C ARG A 17 14.63 -9.07 13.86
N ARG A 18 15.08 -8.05 14.58
CA ARG A 18 16.13 -7.11 14.14
C ARG A 18 17.50 -7.79 14.20
N THR A 19 18.07 -8.13 13.05
CA THR A 19 19.44 -8.68 12.95
C THR A 19 20.37 -7.60 12.38
N GLY A 20 20.80 -6.65 13.21
CA GLY A 20 21.87 -5.69 12.88
C GLY A 20 21.47 -4.22 12.71
N PRO A 21 22.42 -3.34 12.33
CA PRO A 21 22.28 -1.88 12.30
C PRO A 21 21.69 -1.30 10.99
N GLY A 22 21.09 -2.12 10.13
CA GLY A 22 20.51 -1.63 8.86
C GLY A 22 19.07 -1.07 8.98
N PRO A 23 18.54 -0.48 7.89
CA PRO A 23 17.34 0.36 7.92
C PRO A 23 16.05 -0.41 8.17
N VAL A 24 15.29 -0.08 9.20
CA VAL A 24 14.09 -0.86 9.60
C VAL A 24 13.17 -1.11 8.40
N PRO A 25 12.65 -2.35 8.19
CA PRO A 25 11.73 -2.61 7.09
C PRO A 25 10.50 -1.70 7.20
N VAL A 26 9.99 -1.20 6.08
CA VAL A 26 8.90 -0.22 6.04
C VAL A 26 7.79 -0.63 5.07
N ILE A 27 6.61 -0.06 5.30
CA ILE A 27 5.50 -0.01 4.35
C ILE A 27 5.14 1.42 4.00
N GLY A 28 4.48 1.58 2.86
CA GLY A 28 3.85 2.82 2.45
C GLY A 28 2.71 2.56 1.46
N LEU A 29 1.69 3.40 1.49
CA LEU A 29 0.57 3.34 0.56
C LEU A 29 0.53 4.59 -0.31
N GLU A 30 0.08 4.43 -1.55
CA GLU A 30 -0.18 5.52 -2.49
C GLU A 30 -1.56 5.28 -3.11
N ALA A 31 -2.36 6.31 -3.27
CA ALA A 31 -3.64 6.25 -3.98
C ALA A 31 -3.65 7.27 -5.12
N GLU A 32 -4.10 6.83 -6.29
CA GLU A 32 -4.20 7.65 -7.50
C GLU A 32 -5.66 8.07 -7.73
N PHE A 33 -5.90 9.32 -8.09
CA PHE A 33 -7.23 9.89 -8.35
C PHE A 33 -7.28 10.63 -9.67
N THR A 34 -8.30 10.37 -10.48
CA THR A 34 -8.63 11.22 -11.63
C THR A 34 -9.38 12.45 -11.15
N LEU A 35 -8.99 13.63 -11.65
CA LEU A 35 -9.65 14.89 -11.32
C LEU A 35 -10.75 15.22 -12.34
N TYR A 36 -11.92 15.60 -11.83
CA TYR A 36 -12.97 16.25 -12.61
C TYR A 36 -13.18 17.67 -12.09
N VAL A 37 -13.37 18.60 -13.01
CA VAL A 37 -13.75 20.00 -12.76
C VAL A 37 -15.06 20.24 -13.49
N ASP A 38 -16.13 20.56 -12.76
CA ASP A 38 -17.48 20.75 -13.31
C ASP A 38 -17.89 19.57 -14.23
N ASP A 39 -17.70 18.35 -13.71
CA ASP A 39 -17.96 17.06 -14.38
C ASP A 39 -17.14 16.76 -15.64
N VAL A 40 -16.15 17.59 -15.96
CA VAL A 40 -15.19 17.33 -17.05
C VAL A 40 -13.88 16.81 -16.48
N LYS A 41 -13.40 15.68 -17.02
CA LYS A 41 -12.07 15.13 -16.66
C LYS A 41 -10.99 16.13 -17.05
N ARG A 42 -10.13 16.51 -16.10
CA ARG A 42 -9.01 17.45 -16.32
C ARG A 42 -7.72 16.91 -15.73
N ARG A 43 -6.60 17.35 -16.30
CA ARG A 43 -5.29 17.04 -15.76
C ARG A 43 -4.99 18.00 -14.61
N PRO A 44 -4.58 17.52 -13.42
CA PRO A 44 -4.27 18.38 -12.28
C PRO A 44 -3.17 19.42 -12.57
N GLU A 45 -2.21 19.08 -13.44
CA GLU A 45 -1.17 20.01 -13.87
C GLU A 45 -1.72 21.18 -14.68
N GLU A 46 -2.83 21.00 -15.40
CA GLU A 46 -3.46 22.07 -16.19
C GLU A 46 -4.36 22.95 -15.33
N VAL A 47 -4.93 22.40 -14.26
CA VAL A 47 -5.82 23.13 -13.35
C VAL A 47 -5.00 23.91 -12.31
N PHE A 48 -4.02 23.27 -11.68
CA PHE A 48 -3.28 23.85 -10.55
C PHE A 48 -1.83 24.21 -10.90
N GLY A 49 -1.29 23.73 -12.03
CA GLY A 49 0.14 23.84 -12.35
C GLY A 49 1.00 22.83 -11.59
N ASN A 50 1.01 22.91 -10.26
CA ASN A 50 1.69 21.93 -9.40
C ASN A 50 0.97 21.77 -8.05
N ALA A 51 1.29 20.69 -7.32
CA ALA A 51 0.56 20.35 -6.10
C ALA A 51 0.71 21.37 -4.95
N GLN A 52 1.70 22.28 -4.96
CA GLN A 52 1.79 23.36 -3.97
C GLN A 52 0.74 24.45 -4.16
N LYS A 53 0.13 24.54 -5.36
CA LYS A 53 -0.73 25.67 -5.68
C LYS A 53 -2.15 25.55 -5.13
N PHE A 54 -2.60 24.33 -4.79
CA PHE A 54 -3.89 24.13 -4.14
C PHE A 54 -3.78 23.87 -2.63
N VAL A 55 -2.57 23.67 -2.09
CA VAL A 55 -2.34 23.49 -0.65
C VAL A 55 -1.90 24.83 -0.04
N ARG A 56 -2.72 25.37 0.87
CA ARG A 56 -2.53 26.66 1.55
C ARG A 56 -1.35 26.67 2.51
N GLN A 57 -1.09 25.55 3.17
CA GLN A 57 0.01 25.43 4.12
C GLN A 57 1.35 25.16 3.43
N LYS A 58 2.43 25.62 4.06
CA LYS A 58 3.79 25.38 3.57
C LYS A 58 4.08 23.87 3.56
N MET A 59 4.52 23.37 2.41
CA MET A 59 4.94 21.98 2.23
C MET A 59 6.46 21.87 2.15
N LEU A 60 6.98 20.70 2.51
CA LEU A 60 8.39 20.36 2.33
C LEU A 60 8.61 19.78 0.93
N PRO A 61 9.49 20.34 0.09
CA PRO A 61 9.78 19.77 -1.23
C PRO A 61 10.31 18.33 -1.13
N ARG A 62 9.99 17.50 -2.13
CA ARG A 62 10.61 16.19 -2.36
C ARG A 62 11.40 16.25 -3.67
N LYS A 63 11.98 15.14 -4.12
CA LYS A 63 12.60 15.05 -5.45
C LYS A 63 11.51 15.08 -6.53
N GLY A 64 11.72 15.83 -7.61
CA GLY A 64 10.73 15.97 -8.69
C GLY A 64 9.58 16.91 -8.34
N ARG A 65 8.36 16.58 -8.77
CA ARG A 65 7.14 17.38 -8.58
C ARG A 65 6.32 16.98 -7.35
N SER A 66 6.97 16.31 -6.39
CA SER A 66 6.34 15.78 -5.17
C SER A 66 6.64 16.64 -3.96
N PHE A 67 5.66 16.75 -3.06
CA PHE A 67 5.68 17.58 -1.87
C PHE A 67 5.17 16.81 -0.66
N GLN A 68 5.83 16.98 0.48
CA GLN A 68 5.37 16.41 1.74
C GLN A 68 4.24 17.30 2.29
N LEU A 69 3.08 16.69 2.52
CA LEU A 69 1.91 17.32 3.11
C LEU A 69 2.18 17.67 4.59
N PRO A 70 1.54 18.72 5.14
CA PRO A 70 1.65 19.09 6.55
C PRO A 70 1.19 17.97 7.51
N VAL A 71 0.26 17.13 7.05
CA VAL A 71 -0.26 15.95 7.74
C VAL A 71 0.64 14.70 7.61
N GLY A 72 1.85 14.85 7.09
CA GLY A 72 2.88 13.83 7.18
C GLY A 72 3.07 13.00 5.92
N GLY A 73 2.10 12.89 5.03
CA GLY A 73 2.19 12.16 3.76
C GLY A 73 2.77 13.00 2.62
N ALA A 74 2.50 12.62 1.38
CA ALA A 74 2.93 13.36 0.21
C ALA A 74 1.82 13.48 -0.84
N VAL A 75 1.92 14.52 -1.66
CA VAL A 75 1.05 14.75 -2.81
C VAL A 75 1.88 15.10 -4.04
N TYR A 76 1.46 14.61 -5.20
CA TYR A 76 2.04 14.95 -6.49
C TYR A 76 1.07 14.68 -7.64
N PHE A 77 1.43 15.18 -8.81
CA PHE A 77 0.74 14.85 -10.05
C PHE A 77 1.63 13.94 -10.88
N ASP A 78 1.10 12.80 -11.31
CA ASP A 78 1.76 11.90 -12.26
C ASP A 78 0.78 11.59 -13.39
N THR A 79 1.20 11.80 -14.64
CA THR A 79 0.46 11.38 -15.83
C THR A 79 -1.03 11.77 -15.82
N GLY A 80 -1.36 12.97 -15.28
CA GLY A 80 -2.74 13.47 -15.24
C GLY A 80 -3.62 12.94 -14.10
N VAL A 81 -3.06 12.28 -13.08
CA VAL A 81 -3.74 11.94 -11.83
C VAL A 81 -3.16 12.69 -10.64
N ILE A 82 -3.95 12.86 -9.59
CA ILE A 82 -3.47 13.27 -8.26
C ILE A 82 -3.06 12.01 -7.50
N GLU A 83 -1.83 11.97 -7.02
CA GLU A 83 -1.36 10.91 -6.15
C GLU A 83 -1.24 11.41 -4.71
N VAL A 84 -1.82 10.65 -3.78
CA VAL A 84 -1.73 10.89 -2.34
C VAL A 84 -1.04 9.70 -1.70
N ALA A 85 0.03 9.95 -0.94
CA ALA A 85 0.88 8.92 -0.38
C ALA A 85 1.02 9.06 1.15
N THR A 86 1.17 7.94 1.84
CA THR A 86 1.50 7.94 3.27
C THR A 86 2.95 8.39 3.49
N PRO A 87 3.31 8.84 4.70
CA PRO A 87 4.69 8.70 5.16
C PRO A 87 5.11 7.22 5.12
N ILE A 88 6.41 6.95 5.14
CA ILE A 88 6.88 5.58 5.37
C ILE A 88 6.69 5.21 6.84
N ILE A 89 6.23 3.98 7.07
CA ILE A 89 5.88 3.47 8.39
C ILE A 89 6.68 2.20 8.62
N GLU A 90 7.35 2.10 9.76
CA GLU A 90 8.07 0.87 10.12
C GLU A 90 7.13 -0.34 10.19
N ILE A 91 7.62 -1.48 9.70
CA ILE A 91 6.95 -2.77 9.84
C ILE A 91 7.08 -3.22 11.30
N GLU A 92 5.97 -3.09 12.00
CA GLU A 92 5.77 -3.54 13.38
C GLU A 92 4.32 -3.97 13.58
N SER A 93 3.97 -4.48 14.77
CA SER A 93 2.59 -4.84 15.08
C SER A 93 1.67 -3.64 14.90
N GLY A 94 0.62 -3.79 14.08
CA GLY A 94 -0.34 -2.73 13.80
C GLY A 94 0.08 -1.75 12.69
N CYS A 95 1.22 -1.94 12.03
CA CYS A 95 1.65 -1.04 10.95
C CYS A 95 0.64 -0.96 9.80
N ALA A 96 -0.04 -2.06 9.45
CA ALA A 96 -1.04 -2.07 8.37
C ALA A 96 -2.27 -1.21 8.68
N VAL A 97 -2.71 -1.24 9.94
CA VAL A 97 -3.79 -0.38 10.45
C VAL A 97 -3.35 1.08 10.40
N ARG A 98 -2.12 1.36 10.82
CA ARG A 98 -1.55 2.70 10.80
C ARG A 98 -1.48 3.24 9.37
N ALA A 99 -0.87 2.49 8.44
CA ALA A 99 -0.73 2.90 7.05
C ALA A 99 -2.07 3.15 6.36
N GLY A 100 -3.05 2.24 6.55
CA GLY A 100 -4.40 2.44 6.00
C GLY A 100 -5.06 3.70 6.55
N ARG A 101 -5.02 3.92 7.87
CA ARG A 101 -5.55 5.15 8.47
C ARG A 101 -4.85 6.40 7.97
N THR A 102 -3.53 6.42 8.02
CA THR A 102 -2.74 7.58 7.62
C THR A 102 -3.03 7.96 6.17
N LEU A 103 -3.25 7.01 5.26
CA LEU A 103 -3.63 7.33 3.87
C LEU A 103 -4.97 8.06 3.78
N TRP A 104 -5.97 7.60 4.52
CA TRP A 104 -7.28 8.26 4.57
C TRP A 104 -7.23 9.64 5.24
N GLU A 105 -6.40 9.81 6.28
CA GLU A 105 -6.13 11.14 6.88
C GLU A 105 -5.46 12.10 5.86
N GLN A 106 -4.55 11.58 5.02
CA GLN A 106 -3.98 12.39 3.93
C GLN A 106 -5.03 12.78 2.89
N LEU A 107 -5.91 11.83 2.53
CA LEU A 107 -6.99 12.08 1.59
C LEU A 107 -8.01 13.09 2.14
N GLU A 108 -8.34 13.00 3.42
CA GLU A 108 -9.19 13.98 4.12
C GLU A 108 -8.60 15.39 4.04
N PHE A 109 -7.30 15.53 4.34
CA PHE A 109 -6.60 16.80 4.22
C PHE A 109 -6.63 17.33 2.79
N VAL A 110 -6.27 16.50 1.81
CA VAL A 110 -6.28 16.89 0.39
C VAL A 110 -7.68 17.31 -0.04
N ARG A 111 -8.73 16.60 0.38
CA ARG A 111 -10.11 16.95 0.08
C ARG A 111 -10.48 18.31 0.67
N GLY A 112 -10.10 18.60 1.92
CA GLY A 112 -10.35 19.90 2.55
C GLY A 112 -9.65 21.06 1.84
N GLU A 113 -8.45 20.83 1.29
CA GLU A 113 -7.75 21.83 0.47
C GLU A 113 -8.44 22.04 -0.88
N LEU A 114 -8.96 20.97 -1.50
CA LEU A 114 -9.74 21.08 -2.73
C LEU A 114 -11.09 21.76 -2.50
N ASP A 115 -11.78 21.51 -1.38
CA ASP A 115 -13.05 22.16 -1.03
C ASP A 115 -12.89 23.68 -0.80
N ALA A 116 -11.77 24.07 -0.19
CA ALA A 116 -11.40 25.48 -0.09
C ALA A 116 -11.17 26.10 -1.48
N TRP A 117 -10.46 25.38 -2.35
CA TRP A 117 -10.23 25.84 -3.72
C TRP A 117 -11.54 25.96 -4.52
N GLU A 118 -12.49 25.03 -4.37
CA GLU A 118 -13.84 25.10 -4.95
C GLU A 118 -14.55 26.39 -4.54
N THR A 119 -14.49 26.72 -3.25
CA THR A 119 -15.11 27.92 -2.69
C THR A 119 -14.50 29.19 -3.28
N ASP A 120 -13.16 29.24 -3.40
CA ASP A 120 -12.45 30.41 -3.90
C ASP A 120 -12.65 30.65 -5.41
N HIS A 121 -12.94 29.59 -6.19
CA HIS A 121 -13.00 29.66 -7.65
C HIS A 121 -14.42 29.46 -8.22
N GLY A 122 -15.40 29.08 -7.39
CA GLY A 122 -16.77 28.84 -7.83
C GLY A 122 -16.93 27.63 -8.76
N GLN A 123 -16.02 26.66 -8.69
CA GLN A 123 -16.05 25.43 -9.49
C GLN A 123 -16.20 24.21 -8.60
N LYS A 124 -16.73 23.11 -9.15
CA LYS A 124 -16.86 21.83 -8.43
C LYS A 124 -15.74 20.88 -8.80
N LEU A 125 -15.05 20.33 -7.81
CA LEU A 125 -13.98 19.35 -7.97
C LEU A 125 -14.40 17.98 -7.44
N ARG A 126 -14.12 16.95 -8.23
CA ARG A 126 -14.41 15.57 -7.88
C ARG A 126 -13.18 14.68 -8.09
N LEU A 127 -12.89 13.84 -7.11
CA LEU A 127 -11.79 12.86 -7.18
C LEU A 127 -12.35 11.48 -7.46
N GLU A 128 -12.17 10.97 -8.67
CA GLU A 128 -12.52 9.60 -8.99
C GLU A 128 -11.36 8.66 -8.60
N GLY A 129 -11.61 7.70 -7.70
CA GLY A 129 -10.62 6.74 -7.22
C GLY A 129 -10.14 5.81 -8.33
N PHE A 130 -8.85 5.84 -8.63
CA PHE A 130 -8.26 5.10 -9.74
C PHE A 130 -7.51 3.84 -9.26
N SER A 131 -6.43 4.01 -8.51
CA SER A 131 -5.62 2.87 -8.05
C SER A 131 -5.14 3.04 -6.61
N THR A 132 -4.67 1.95 -6.00
CA THR A 132 -3.90 1.97 -4.76
C THR A 132 -2.67 1.09 -4.92
N HIS A 133 -1.52 1.60 -4.47
CA HIS A 133 -0.25 0.91 -4.46
C HIS A 133 0.16 0.58 -3.02
N TYR A 134 0.45 -0.68 -2.76
CA TYR A 134 0.91 -1.19 -1.47
C TYR A 134 2.40 -1.49 -1.60
N ASN A 135 3.25 -0.64 -1.01
CA ASN A 135 4.69 -0.79 -1.03
C ASN A 135 5.17 -1.48 0.25
N VAL A 136 5.96 -2.55 0.10
CA VAL A 136 6.57 -3.31 1.20
C VAL A 136 8.07 -3.44 0.94
N SER A 137 8.90 -2.87 1.82
CA SER A 137 10.35 -2.97 1.67
C SER A 137 10.84 -4.39 1.92
N VAL A 138 11.94 -4.75 1.26
CA VAL A 138 12.64 -6.01 1.54
C VAL A 138 13.35 -5.87 2.91
N PRO A 139 13.23 -6.85 3.82
CA PRO A 139 13.86 -6.75 5.13
C PRO A 139 15.39 -6.60 5.09
N VAL A 140 15.95 -5.89 6.06
CA VAL A 140 17.40 -5.68 6.25
C VAL A 140 18.17 -6.99 6.28
N GLY A 141 19.36 -7.00 5.66
CA GLY A 141 20.22 -8.18 5.60
C GLY A 141 19.80 -9.17 4.53
N ARG A 142 18.66 -8.93 3.86
CA ARG A 142 18.23 -9.66 2.67
C ARG A 142 18.42 -8.81 1.44
N SER A 143 19.62 -8.85 0.88
CA SER A 143 19.80 -8.40 -0.50
C SER A 143 19.33 -9.52 -1.43
N LEU A 144 18.12 -9.37 -1.97
CA LEU A 144 17.70 -10.18 -3.11
C LEU A 144 18.27 -9.53 -4.37
N SER A 145 18.95 -10.34 -5.19
CA SER A 145 19.34 -9.87 -6.52
C SER A 145 18.10 -9.44 -7.31
N SER A 146 18.29 -8.54 -8.27
CA SER A 146 17.22 -8.08 -9.17
C SER A 146 16.46 -9.26 -9.81
N VAL A 147 17.17 -10.33 -10.17
CA VAL A 147 16.58 -11.57 -10.69
C VAL A 147 15.67 -12.25 -9.66
N ARG A 148 16.11 -12.40 -8.41
CA ARG A 148 15.30 -13.02 -7.35
C ARG A 148 14.08 -12.16 -7.01
N LEU A 149 14.19 -10.84 -7.05
CA LEU A 149 13.05 -9.93 -6.87
C LEU A 149 12.04 -10.04 -8.00
N GLN A 150 12.48 -10.18 -9.24
CA GLN A 150 11.59 -10.43 -10.38
C GLN A 150 10.88 -11.78 -10.26
N GLN A 151 11.58 -12.83 -9.82
CA GLN A 151 10.98 -14.14 -9.53
C GLN A 151 9.95 -14.06 -8.40
N ALA A 152 10.26 -13.35 -7.32
CA ALA A 152 9.35 -13.09 -6.22
C ALA A 152 8.09 -12.34 -6.70
N ALA A 153 8.25 -11.25 -7.45
CA ALA A 153 7.13 -10.50 -8.01
C ALA A 153 6.23 -11.37 -8.91
N ARG A 154 6.83 -12.20 -9.77
CA ARG A 154 6.08 -13.14 -10.61
C ARG A 154 5.28 -14.12 -9.77
N MET A 155 5.92 -14.80 -8.81
CA MET A 155 5.26 -15.78 -7.94
C MET A 155 4.16 -15.12 -7.09
N LEU A 156 4.42 -13.94 -6.53
CA LEU A 156 3.43 -13.16 -5.78
C LEU A 156 2.23 -12.76 -6.64
N THR A 157 2.38 -12.59 -7.96
CA THR A 157 1.23 -12.35 -8.84
C THR A 157 0.29 -13.55 -8.90
N TYR A 158 0.80 -14.79 -8.81
CA TYR A 158 -0.03 -15.99 -8.68
C TYR A 158 -0.67 -16.11 -7.31
N LEU A 159 0.04 -15.69 -6.27
CA LEU A 159 -0.40 -15.85 -4.89
C LEU A 159 -1.39 -14.77 -4.45
N LEU A 160 -1.14 -13.50 -4.79
CA LEU A 160 -1.89 -12.37 -4.25
C LEU A 160 -3.17 -12.07 -5.00
N HIS A 161 -3.30 -12.44 -6.29
CA HIS A 161 -4.47 -12.00 -7.06
C HIS A 161 -5.81 -12.46 -6.47
N PRO A 162 -6.04 -13.73 -6.03
CA PRO A 162 -7.37 -14.11 -5.55
C PRO A 162 -7.79 -13.36 -4.27
N PRO A 163 -6.97 -13.29 -3.20
CA PRO A 163 -7.37 -12.55 -2.01
C PRO A 163 -7.39 -11.03 -2.21
N VAL A 164 -6.48 -10.46 -3.00
CA VAL A 164 -6.49 -9.02 -3.27
C VAL A 164 -7.67 -8.61 -4.15
N MET A 165 -8.11 -9.46 -5.09
CA MET A 165 -9.35 -9.24 -5.84
C MET A 165 -10.55 -9.06 -4.89
N LEU A 166 -10.69 -9.93 -3.89
CA LEU A 166 -11.80 -9.85 -2.94
C LEU A 166 -11.70 -8.67 -1.98
N LEU A 167 -10.50 -8.21 -1.66
CA LEU A 167 -10.33 -7.12 -0.69
C LEU A 167 -10.26 -5.72 -1.32
N ALA A 168 -9.82 -5.60 -2.58
CA ALA A 168 -9.48 -4.31 -3.20
C ALA A 168 -9.97 -4.11 -4.64
N ALA A 169 -10.55 -5.12 -5.29
CA ALA A 169 -11.05 -4.98 -6.65
C ALA A 169 -12.57 -4.81 -6.71
N ASN A 170 -13.07 -4.33 -7.84
CA ASN A 170 -14.49 -4.20 -8.13
C ASN A 170 -14.81 -4.75 -9.54
N LYS A 171 -16.10 -4.68 -9.95
CA LYS A 171 -16.56 -5.22 -11.24
C LYS A 171 -15.89 -4.60 -12.48
N LEU A 172 -15.30 -3.40 -12.36
CA LEU A 172 -14.58 -2.69 -13.42
C LEU A 172 -13.05 -2.76 -13.27
N SER A 173 -12.54 -3.61 -12.38
CA SER A 173 -11.10 -3.72 -12.11
C SER A 173 -10.26 -3.95 -13.35
N THR A 174 -9.10 -3.30 -13.39
CA THR A 174 -8.14 -3.47 -14.48
C THR A 174 -7.14 -4.61 -14.27
N GLY A 175 -7.05 -5.13 -13.04
CA GLY A 175 -6.12 -6.20 -12.67
C GLY A 175 -5.41 -5.96 -11.33
N ILE A 176 -4.80 -7.03 -10.81
CA ILE A 176 -3.88 -6.95 -9.68
C ILE A 176 -2.44 -7.07 -10.18
N GLY A 177 -1.58 -6.16 -9.77
CA GLY A 177 -0.18 -6.11 -10.21
C GLY A 177 0.82 -6.36 -9.09
N VAL A 178 1.97 -6.92 -9.44
CA VAL A 178 3.13 -6.99 -8.55
C VAL A 178 4.40 -6.62 -9.31
N ARG A 179 5.18 -5.68 -8.77
CA ARG A 179 6.43 -5.24 -9.38
C ARG A 179 7.52 -5.00 -8.35
N PRO A 180 8.79 -5.31 -8.68
CA PRO A 180 9.91 -4.87 -7.86
C PRO A 180 10.25 -3.40 -8.14
N ARG A 181 10.66 -2.69 -7.09
CA ARG A 181 11.03 -1.27 -7.10
C ARG A 181 12.31 -1.07 -6.30
N GLY A 182 13.46 -1.43 -6.88
CA GLY A 182 14.74 -1.33 -6.18
C GLY A 182 14.80 -2.26 -4.97
N ASP A 183 14.58 -1.71 -3.78
CA ASP A 183 14.63 -2.36 -2.47
C ASP A 183 13.24 -2.74 -1.90
N ARG A 184 12.18 -2.65 -2.70
CA ARG A 184 10.81 -2.99 -2.28
C ARG A 184 10.02 -3.75 -3.33
N LEU A 185 8.95 -4.39 -2.89
CA LEU A 185 7.90 -4.94 -3.74
C LEU A 185 6.69 -4.03 -3.64
N GLU A 186 6.07 -3.76 -4.79
CA GLU A 186 4.86 -2.97 -4.86
C GLU A 186 3.75 -3.80 -5.48
N VAL A 187 2.60 -3.80 -4.81
CA VAL A 187 1.36 -4.42 -5.28
C VAL A 187 0.40 -3.32 -5.71
N THR A 188 -0.20 -3.45 -6.88
CA THR A 188 -1.17 -2.46 -7.40
C THR A 188 -2.55 -3.09 -7.50
N ALA A 189 -3.56 -2.38 -7.02
CA ALA A 189 -4.98 -2.74 -7.17
C ALA A 189 -5.79 -1.48 -7.47
N ASP A 190 -7.11 -1.62 -7.63
CA ASP A 190 -7.99 -0.46 -7.71
C ASP A 190 -7.97 0.33 -6.40
N PHE A 191 -8.36 1.61 -6.45
CA PHE A 191 -8.65 2.34 -5.21
C PHE A 191 -9.72 1.57 -4.41
N THR A 192 -9.63 1.57 -3.08
CA THR A 192 -10.62 0.89 -2.24
C THR A 192 -11.36 1.95 -1.43
N PRO A 193 -12.59 2.37 -1.80
CA PRO A 193 -13.32 3.43 -1.11
C PRO A 193 -13.99 2.94 0.19
N ASP A 194 -13.27 2.14 0.95
CA ASP A 194 -13.64 1.61 2.25
C ASP A 194 -12.36 1.47 3.10
N PRO A 195 -12.22 2.24 4.18
CA PRO A 195 -11.05 2.18 5.04
C PRO A 195 -10.78 0.80 5.64
N ASP A 196 -11.83 0.03 5.95
CA ASP A 196 -11.69 -1.27 6.59
C ASP A 196 -11.16 -2.33 5.62
N LEU A 197 -11.67 -2.33 4.38
CA LEU A 197 -11.14 -3.15 3.30
C LEU A 197 -9.74 -2.75 2.87
N MET A 198 -9.42 -1.45 2.86
CA MET A 198 -8.07 -0.98 2.56
C MET A 198 -7.07 -1.45 3.61
N ILE A 199 -7.39 -1.33 4.90
CA ILE A 199 -6.56 -1.86 6.00
C ILE A 199 -6.44 -3.40 5.90
N ALA A 200 -7.52 -4.11 5.59
CA ALA A 200 -7.50 -5.55 5.39
C ALA A 200 -6.57 -5.96 4.24
N THR A 201 -6.63 -5.25 3.11
CA THR A 201 -5.74 -5.45 1.96
C THR A 201 -4.29 -5.21 2.34
N THR A 202 -3.99 -4.09 3.02
CA THR A 202 -2.63 -3.76 3.49
C THR A 202 -2.10 -4.85 4.42
N SER A 203 -2.93 -5.36 5.32
CA SER A 203 -2.58 -6.43 6.26
C SER A 203 -2.23 -7.72 5.53
N LEU A 204 -3.09 -8.14 4.59
CA LEU A 204 -2.89 -9.35 3.80
C LEU A 204 -1.64 -9.26 2.92
N VAL A 205 -1.49 -8.17 2.16
CA VAL A 205 -0.35 -7.96 1.25
C VAL A 205 0.95 -7.95 2.04
N THR A 206 1.03 -7.17 3.12
CA THR A 206 2.25 -7.04 3.92
C THR A 206 2.63 -8.37 4.56
N GLY A 207 1.69 -9.04 5.22
CA GLY A 207 1.94 -10.32 5.88
C GLY A 207 2.39 -11.41 4.92
N ILE A 208 1.72 -11.54 3.75
CA ILE A 208 2.09 -12.53 2.74
C ILE A 208 3.47 -12.22 2.14
N ILE A 209 3.76 -10.95 1.79
CA ILE A 209 5.06 -10.59 1.22
C ILE A 209 6.19 -10.93 2.20
N LEU A 210 6.07 -10.53 3.46
CA LEU A 210 7.10 -10.81 4.47
C LEU A 210 7.31 -12.32 4.64
N ALA A 211 6.24 -13.09 4.71
CA ALA A 211 6.29 -14.55 4.79
C ALA A 211 6.93 -15.20 3.55
N VAL A 212 6.60 -14.71 2.36
CA VAL A 212 7.13 -15.24 1.09
C VAL A 212 8.61 -14.91 0.94
N LEU A 213 9.05 -13.74 1.39
CA LEU A 213 10.47 -13.36 1.37
C LEU A 213 11.35 -14.25 2.29
N GLU A 214 10.75 -15.06 3.18
CA GLU A 214 11.42 -16.13 3.94
C GLU A 214 11.67 -17.39 3.12
N TRP A 215 11.03 -17.55 1.96
CA TRP A 215 11.11 -18.79 1.21
C TRP A 215 12.47 -18.94 0.53
N PRO A 216 13.00 -20.18 0.45
CA PRO A 216 14.32 -20.41 -0.13
C PRO A 216 14.35 -20.03 -1.62
N VAL A 217 13.27 -20.32 -2.34
CA VAL A 217 13.11 -20.07 -3.78
C VAL A 217 11.73 -19.52 -4.07
N HIS A 218 11.62 -18.67 -5.09
CA HIS A 218 10.37 -18.01 -5.48
C HIS A 218 9.88 -18.52 -6.84
N THR A 219 9.32 -19.74 -6.86
CA THR A 219 8.88 -20.41 -8.09
C THR A 219 7.48 -21.00 -7.95
N LEU A 220 6.82 -21.30 -9.08
CA LEU A 220 5.54 -22.02 -9.04
C LEU A 220 5.68 -23.44 -8.51
N ALA A 221 6.84 -24.07 -8.68
CA ALA A 221 7.12 -25.37 -8.09
C ALA A 221 7.14 -25.31 -6.55
N GLU A 222 7.65 -24.21 -5.98
CA GLU A 222 7.57 -23.95 -4.54
C GLU A 222 6.13 -23.82 -4.06
N MET A 223 5.29 -23.06 -4.79
CA MET A 223 3.86 -22.93 -4.48
C MET A 223 3.16 -24.30 -4.49
N LYS A 224 3.40 -25.10 -5.52
CA LYS A 224 2.86 -26.47 -5.64
C LYS A 224 3.31 -27.35 -4.49
N ARG A 225 4.59 -27.32 -4.13
CA ARG A 225 5.14 -28.10 -3.00
C ARG A 225 4.48 -27.73 -1.66
N ARG A 226 4.06 -26.46 -1.52
CA ARG A 226 3.33 -25.97 -0.35
C ARG A 226 1.82 -26.22 -0.41
N GLY A 227 1.31 -26.86 -1.46
CA GLY A 227 -0.10 -27.17 -1.63
C GLY A 227 -0.97 -25.94 -1.87
N LEU A 228 -0.39 -24.83 -2.35
CA LEU A 228 -1.15 -23.61 -2.63
C LEU A 228 -1.90 -23.74 -3.97
N PRO A 229 -3.17 -23.30 -4.03
CA PRO A 229 -3.98 -23.46 -5.23
C PRO A 229 -3.44 -22.57 -6.37
N ILE A 230 -3.50 -23.09 -7.59
CA ILE A 230 -3.15 -22.38 -8.82
C ILE A 230 -4.29 -22.59 -9.82
N ILE A 231 -4.89 -21.50 -10.29
CA ILE A 231 -5.94 -21.54 -11.31
C ILE A 231 -5.36 -22.09 -12.61
N ALA A 232 -6.00 -23.13 -13.16
CA ALA A 232 -5.60 -23.71 -14.44
C ALA A 232 -5.85 -22.71 -15.57
N GLY A 233 -4.87 -22.54 -16.46
CA GLY A 233 -4.94 -21.58 -17.57
C GLY A 233 -4.66 -20.13 -17.18
N PHE A 234 -4.44 -19.82 -15.89
CA PHE A 234 -3.97 -18.50 -15.50
C PHE A 234 -2.50 -18.29 -15.89
N SER A 235 -2.22 -17.17 -16.57
CA SER A 235 -0.86 -16.74 -16.89
C SER A 235 -0.75 -15.21 -16.80
N PRO A 236 0.02 -14.65 -15.85
CA PRO A 236 0.14 -13.21 -15.71
C PRO A 236 0.89 -12.62 -16.90
N CYS A 237 0.44 -11.47 -17.38
CA CYS A 237 1.11 -10.74 -18.44
C CYS A 237 2.20 -9.82 -17.88
N LYS A 238 3.17 -9.44 -18.71
CA LYS A 238 4.15 -8.42 -18.34
C LYS A 238 3.45 -7.06 -18.23
N HIS A 239 3.81 -6.29 -17.22
CA HIS A 239 3.37 -4.91 -17.12
C HIS A 239 4.08 -4.08 -18.19
N THR A 240 3.31 -3.49 -19.10
CA THR A 240 3.80 -2.77 -20.30
C THR A 240 4.79 -1.64 -20.02
N SER A 241 4.63 -0.91 -18.90
CA SER A 241 5.47 0.25 -18.56
C SER A 241 6.24 0.13 -17.23
N ARG A 242 5.96 -0.86 -16.39
CA ARG A 242 6.30 -0.82 -14.96
C ARG A 242 7.20 -1.97 -14.46
N LYS A 243 7.88 -2.71 -15.34
CA LYS A 243 8.87 -3.79 -15.03
C LYS A 243 8.39 -4.84 -14.01
N GLY A 244 7.14 -5.27 -14.12
CA GLY A 244 6.51 -6.28 -13.24
C GLY A 244 5.49 -7.15 -13.98
N PHE A 245 4.54 -7.70 -13.23
CA PHE A 245 3.54 -8.64 -13.74
C PHE A 245 2.12 -8.19 -13.35
N LEU A 246 1.14 -8.53 -14.18
CA LEU A 246 -0.27 -8.19 -13.98
C LEU A 246 -1.15 -9.42 -14.15
N ALA A 247 -2.15 -9.53 -13.28
CA ALA A 247 -3.29 -10.44 -13.38
C ALA A 247 -4.51 -9.67 -13.89
N ARG A 248 -4.59 -9.44 -15.21
CA ARG A 248 -5.74 -8.79 -15.88
C ARG A 248 -6.81 -9.81 -16.25
N HIS A 249 -8.01 -9.37 -16.62
CA HIS A 249 -9.11 -10.29 -16.96
C HIS A 249 -8.75 -11.32 -18.05
N PHE A 250 -8.00 -10.92 -19.08
CA PHE A 250 -7.59 -11.82 -20.17
C PHE A 250 -6.45 -12.78 -19.79
N CYS A 251 -5.86 -12.64 -18.59
CA CYS A 251 -4.88 -13.59 -18.07
C CYS A 251 -5.55 -14.88 -17.58
N PHE A 252 -6.87 -14.94 -17.55
CA PHE A 252 -7.67 -16.04 -17.01
C PHE A 252 -8.53 -16.66 -18.12
N PRO A 253 -8.95 -17.94 -17.97
CA PRO A 253 -9.89 -18.57 -18.90
C PRO A 253 -11.24 -17.85 -19.02
N ARG A 254 -11.63 -17.10 -17.99
CA ARG A 254 -12.83 -16.26 -17.94
C ARG A 254 -12.56 -15.04 -17.08
N ASN A 255 -13.34 -13.97 -17.23
CA ASN A 255 -13.14 -12.73 -16.47
C ASN A 255 -13.43 -12.92 -14.96
N PRO A 256 -12.42 -12.82 -14.07
CA PRO A 256 -12.63 -13.03 -12.63
C PRO A 256 -13.38 -11.89 -11.95
N PHE A 257 -13.42 -10.70 -12.55
CA PHE A 257 -14.10 -9.53 -11.99
C PHE A 257 -15.59 -9.54 -12.28
N ALA A 258 -16.00 -10.15 -13.40
CA ALA A 258 -17.41 -10.29 -13.77
C ALA A 258 -18.06 -11.57 -13.22
N ALA A 259 -17.26 -12.56 -12.82
CA ALA A 259 -17.75 -13.83 -12.27
C ALA A 259 -18.46 -13.66 -10.92
N ASP A 260 -19.34 -14.62 -10.60
CA ASP A 260 -19.73 -14.85 -9.21
C ASP A 260 -18.52 -15.40 -8.45
N VAL A 261 -18.18 -14.76 -7.34
CA VAL A 261 -17.01 -15.09 -6.53
C VAL A 261 -17.23 -16.33 -5.66
N ASN A 262 -18.48 -16.77 -5.50
CA ASN A 262 -18.89 -17.92 -4.69
C ASN A 262 -19.15 -19.19 -5.52
N GLU A 263 -19.36 -19.05 -6.83
CA GLU A 263 -19.57 -20.19 -7.73
C GLU A 263 -18.27 -21.00 -7.96
N PRO A 264 -18.30 -22.34 -7.85
CA PRO A 264 -17.12 -23.20 -7.88
C PRO A 264 -16.60 -23.48 -9.30
N ASP A 265 -16.50 -22.46 -10.15
CA ASP A 265 -16.22 -22.66 -11.58
C ASP A 265 -14.73 -22.64 -11.93
N TRP A 266 -13.84 -22.43 -10.96
CA TRP A 266 -12.42 -22.32 -11.24
C TRP A 266 -11.74 -23.68 -11.07
N ARG A 267 -11.37 -24.27 -12.21
CA ARG A 267 -10.51 -25.45 -12.24
C ARG A 267 -9.10 -25.07 -11.78
N LEU A 268 -8.57 -25.82 -10.82
CA LEU A 268 -7.20 -25.73 -10.35
C LEU A 268 -6.27 -26.67 -11.14
N VAL A 269 -4.97 -26.42 -11.10
CA VAL A 269 -3.95 -27.27 -11.73
C VAL A 269 -3.94 -28.70 -11.17
N ASP A 270 -4.40 -28.89 -9.94
CA ASP A 270 -4.54 -30.20 -9.30
C ASP A 270 -5.88 -30.91 -9.61
N GLY A 271 -6.70 -30.34 -10.52
CA GLY A 271 -7.97 -30.90 -10.97
C GLY A 271 -9.19 -30.52 -10.12
N ARG A 272 -8.99 -29.95 -8.92
CA ARG A 272 -10.11 -29.51 -8.08
C ARG A 272 -10.84 -28.32 -8.71
N HIS A 273 -12.13 -28.22 -8.43
CA HIS A 273 -12.93 -27.02 -8.73
C HIS A 273 -13.19 -26.26 -7.44
N ARG A 274 -13.06 -24.94 -7.50
CA ARG A 274 -13.21 -24.03 -6.36
C ARG A 274 -13.81 -22.71 -6.80
N SER A 275 -14.44 -22.02 -5.87
CA SER A 275 -14.84 -20.63 -6.09
C SER A 275 -13.65 -19.68 -5.89
N LEU A 276 -13.74 -18.46 -6.41
CA LEU A 276 -12.68 -17.47 -6.21
C LEU A 276 -12.46 -17.21 -4.71
N ARG A 277 -13.56 -17.20 -3.93
CA ARG A 277 -13.54 -17.07 -2.48
C ARG A 277 -12.85 -18.22 -1.77
N GLN A 278 -13.14 -19.47 -2.16
CA GLN A 278 -12.45 -20.64 -1.63
C GLN A 278 -10.95 -20.61 -1.94
N ILE A 279 -10.56 -20.25 -3.17
CA ILE A 279 -9.15 -20.12 -3.57
C ILE A 279 -8.44 -19.07 -2.72
N ALA A 280 -9.05 -17.90 -2.56
CA ALA A 280 -8.48 -16.82 -1.78
C ALA A 280 -8.31 -17.20 -0.29
N LEU A 281 -9.28 -17.90 0.29
CA LEU A 281 -9.19 -18.41 1.66
C LEU A 281 -8.12 -19.50 1.81
N GLU A 282 -8.06 -20.47 0.90
CA GLU A 282 -7.03 -21.52 0.86
C GLU A 282 -5.62 -20.92 0.75
N ILE A 283 -5.46 -19.81 0.01
CA ILE A 283 -4.21 -19.05 -0.07
C ILE A 283 -3.89 -18.35 1.25
N ALA A 284 -4.83 -17.60 1.82
CA ALA A 284 -4.56 -16.72 2.96
C ALA A 284 -4.38 -17.46 4.29
N LEU A 285 -5.06 -18.59 4.48
CA LEU A 285 -5.04 -19.37 5.72
C LEU A 285 -3.62 -19.75 6.20
N PRO A 286 -2.74 -20.30 5.34
CA PRO A 286 -1.33 -20.53 5.65
C PRO A 286 -0.57 -19.32 6.21
N PHE A 287 -0.98 -18.11 5.83
CA PHE A 287 -0.31 -16.86 6.20
C PHE A 287 -0.99 -16.14 7.38
N ARG A 288 -2.01 -16.73 8.01
CA ARG A 288 -2.79 -16.07 9.08
C ARG A 288 -1.91 -15.48 10.18
N GLU A 289 -0.88 -16.19 10.63
CA GLU A 289 0.05 -15.69 11.65
C GLU A 289 0.89 -14.50 11.15
N ALA A 290 1.39 -14.56 9.91
CA ALA A 290 2.17 -13.48 9.32
C ALA A 290 1.34 -12.23 9.06
N ILE A 291 0.09 -12.39 8.62
CA ILE A 291 -0.90 -11.30 8.49
C ILE A 291 -1.18 -10.71 9.88
N GLY A 292 -1.43 -11.54 10.88
CA GLY A 292 -1.65 -11.11 12.26
C GLY A 292 -0.44 -10.43 12.92
N ALA A 293 0.78 -10.67 12.43
CA ALA A 293 1.98 -10.03 12.97
C ALA A 293 2.09 -8.53 12.63
N VAL A 294 1.41 -8.07 11.58
CA VAL A 294 1.51 -6.69 11.06
C VAL A 294 0.23 -5.86 11.27
N THR A 295 -0.80 -6.44 11.88
CA THR A 295 -2.12 -5.82 12.01
C THR A 295 -2.73 -6.06 13.40
N ASP A 296 -3.92 -5.53 13.65
CA ASP A 296 -4.69 -5.79 14.88
C ASP A 296 -5.71 -6.93 14.69
N THR A 297 -6.30 -7.40 15.80
CA THR A 297 -7.25 -8.53 15.76
C THR A 297 -8.48 -8.24 14.90
N ASP A 298 -8.95 -6.98 14.87
CA ASP A 298 -10.16 -6.60 14.15
C ASP A 298 -9.92 -6.61 12.64
N ALA A 299 -8.77 -6.09 12.19
CA ALA A 299 -8.34 -6.17 10.80
C ALA A 299 -8.03 -7.59 10.36
N LEU A 300 -7.37 -8.39 11.19
CA LEU A 300 -7.17 -9.80 10.90
C LEU A 300 -8.50 -10.53 10.74
N THR A 301 -9.44 -10.30 11.65
CA THR A 301 -10.78 -10.90 11.59
C THR A 301 -11.49 -10.48 10.32
N HIS A 302 -11.48 -9.19 9.99
CA HIS A 302 -12.14 -8.68 8.79
C HIS A 302 -11.57 -9.28 7.51
N VAL A 303 -10.24 -9.45 7.38
CA VAL A 303 -9.63 -10.18 6.26
C VAL A 303 -10.30 -11.54 6.08
N PHE A 304 -10.36 -12.35 7.14
CA PHE A 304 -10.88 -13.71 7.03
C PHE A 304 -12.42 -13.76 6.95
N GLU A 305 -13.14 -12.77 7.47
CA GLU A 305 -14.59 -12.65 7.26
C GLU A 305 -14.92 -12.37 5.80
N VAL A 306 -14.19 -11.45 5.15
CA VAL A 306 -14.35 -11.25 3.69
C VAL A 306 -13.99 -12.53 2.97
N LEU A 307 -12.82 -13.11 3.21
CA LEU A 307 -12.40 -14.33 2.48
C LEU A 307 -13.29 -15.56 2.75
N SER A 308 -14.08 -15.59 3.82
CA SER A 308 -15.04 -16.68 4.11
C SER A 308 -16.49 -16.35 3.75
N GLY A 309 -16.77 -15.13 3.28
CA GLY A 309 -18.12 -14.72 2.85
C GLY A 309 -19.00 -14.21 3.99
N ARG A 310 -18.44 -14.03 5.19
CA ARG A 310 -19.14 -13.43 6.35
C ARG A 310 -19.13 -11.90 6.33
N ALA A 311 -18.26 -11.29 5.51
CA ALA A 311 -18.27 -9.88 5.21
C ALA A 311 -18.22 -9.66 3.69
N ARG A 312 -18.76 -8.51 3.24
CA ARG A 312 -18.87 -8.17 1.82
C ARG A 312 -17.51 -7.76 1.25
N SER A 313 -17.24 -8.25 0.05
CA SER A 313 -16.26 -7.73 -0.90
C SER A 313 -16.91 -6.66 -1.79
N LEU A 314 -16.12 -5.76 -2.39
CA LEU A 314 -16.63 -4.89 -3.45
C LEU A 314 -17.01 -5.67 -4.73
N LEU A 315 -16.53 -6.91 -4.88
CA LEU A 315 -16.95 -7.83 -5.95
C LEU A 315 -18.31 -8.50 -5.71
N ASP A 316 -18.87 -8.38 -4.50
CA ASP A 316 -20.23 -8.88 -4.20
C ASP A 316 -21.32 -7.94 -4.73
N PHE A 317 -20.96 -6.71 -5.11
CA PHE A 317 -21.90 -5.76 -5.70
C PHE A 317 -22.07 -6.01 -7.21
N PRO A 318 -23.27 -5.74 -7.77
CA PRO A 318 -23.51 -5.92 -9.19
C PRO A 318 -22.69 -4.96 -10.08
N THR A 319 -22.31 -3.80 -9.53
CA THR A 319 -21.54 -2.75 -10.23
C THR A 319 -20.50 -2.11 -9.31
N ARG A 320 -19.57 -1.32 -9.88
CA ARG A 320 -18.61 -0.51 -9.11
C ARG A 320 -19.39 0.46 -8.19
N PRO A 321 -19.12 0.48 -6.87
CA PRO A 321 -19.80 1.39 -5.95
C PRO A 321 -19.62 2.87 -6.30
N THR A 322 -20.64 3.70 -6.05
CA THR A 322 -20.59 5.15 -6.32
C THR A 322 -19.57 5.91 -5.47
N ARG A 323 -19.11 5.33 -4.36
CA ARG A 323 -18.04 5.93 -3.51
C ARG A 323 -16.71 6.09 -4.24
N TYR A 324 -16.51 5.39 -5.36
CA TYR A 324 -15.37 5.62 -6.23
C TYR A 324 -15.43 6.96 -6.94
N GLU A 325 -16.63 7.50 -7.18
CA GLU A 325 -16.81 8.65 -8.04
C GLU A 325 -16.40 9.95 -7.35
N ASP A 326 -16.47 10.04 -6.02
CA ASP A 326 -16.06 11.24 -5.28
C ASP A 326 -15.35 10.89 -3.97
N ALA A 327 -14.12 10.38 -4.13
CA ALA A 327 -13.27 9.93 -3.04
C ALA A 327 -12.89 11.08 -2.10
N GLY A 328 -12.91 10.78 -0.80
CA GLY A 328 -12.52 11.72 0.25
C GLY A 328 -13.62 12.71 0.67
N ARG A 329 -14.63 12.99 -0.16
CA ARG A 329 -15.72 13.94 0.20
C ARG A 329 -16.54 13.49 1.41
N ARG A 330 -16.72 12.17 1.55
CA ARG A 330 -17.25 11.55 2.77
C ARG A 330 -16.37 10.35 3.12
N ILE A 331 -15.85 10.34 4.35
CA ILE A 331 -15.07 9.22 4.87
C ILE A 331 -15.92 8.51 5.92
N GLU A 332 -16.31 7.30 5.60
CA GLU A 332 -17.00 6.43 6.55
C GLU A 332 -15.98 5.56 7.26
N TRP A 333 -15.58 6.01 8.45
CA TRP A 333 -14.67 5.28 9.33
C TRP A 333 -15.31 4.02 9.98
N ASN A 334 -16.43 3.50 9.42
CA ASN A 334 -17.12 2.25 9.76
C ASN A 334 -16.94 1.78 11.22
N ARG A 335 -16.45 0.55 11.44
CA ARG A 335 -16.30 -0.08 12.77
C ARG A 335 -15.09 0.48 13.54
N ARG A 336 -14.35 1.41 12.94
CA ARG A 336 -13.01 1.82 13.36
C ARG A 336 -12.91 3.31 13.69
N ASN A 337 -14.03 3.96 13.95
CA ASN A 337 -14.18 5.39 14.25
C ASN A 337 -13.29 5.94 15.40
N HIS A 338 -12.65 5.12 16.24
CA HIS A 338 -12.03 5.62 17.49
C HIS A 338 -10.64 5.07 17.85
N ARG A 339 -9.98 4.27 17.00
CA ARG A 339 -8.68 3.65 17.36
C ARG A 339 -7.51 4.39 16.73
N THR A 340 -7.09 5.53 17.26
CA THR A 340 -5.83 6.15 16.82
C THR A 340 -4.65 5.34 17.37
N LEU A 341 -3.96 4.60 16.49
CA LEU A 341 -2.65 4.05 16.86
C LEU A 341 -1.67 5.22 17.01
N PRO A 342 -0.77 5.20 18.00
CA PRO A 342 0.28 6.20 18.06
C PRO A 342 1.09 6.16 16.76
N ARG A 343 1.50 7.34 16.27
CA ARG A 343 2.40 7.49 15.12
C ARG A 343 3.66 6.66 15.32
N SER A 344 4.15 6.06 14.24
CA SER A 344 5.45 5.41 14.19
C SER A 344 6.58 6.41 14.48
N ARG A 345 7.78 5.93 14.78
CA ARG A 345 8.91 6.84 15.05
C ARG A 345 9.26 7.64 13.80
N TYR A 346 9.21 7.02 12.63
CA TYR A 346 9.42 7.73 11.37
C TYR A 346 8.37 8.79 11.10
N GLU A 347 7.09 8.49 11.37
CA GLU A 347 6.03 9.50 11.29
C GLU A 347 6.28 10.67 12.25
N GLN A 348 6.66 10.40 13.50
CA GLN A 348 6.98 11.44 14.47
C GLN A 348 8.13 12.35 13.99
N ILE A 349 9.19 11.77 13.43
CA ILE A 349 10.32 12.51 12.85
C ILE A 349 9.86 13.37 11.66
N ILE A 350 9.06 12.80 10.76
CA ILE A 350 8.53 13.53 9.60
C ILE A 350 7.67 14.71 10.08
N HIS A 351 6.77 14.50 11.04
CA HIS A 351 5.98 15.59 11.62
C HIS A 351 6.84 16.64 12.31
N ARG A 352 7.90 16.25 13.03
CA ARG A 352 8.83 17.21 13.64
C ARG A 352 9.50 18.08 12.58
N VAL A 353 9.92 17.49 11.47
CA VAL A 353 10.51 18.18 10.33
C VAL A 353 9.52 19.14 9.64
N LEU A 354 8.25 18.74 9.54
CA LEU A 354 7.18 19.55 8.95
C LEU A 354 6.78 20.78 9.78
N THR A 355 7.25 20.89 11.03
CA THR A 355 7.13 22.16 11.77
C THR A 355 7.97 23.28 11.17
N HIS A 356 8.92 22.96 10.28
CA HIS A 356 9.90 23.88 9.70
C HIS A 356 10.76 24.63 10.73
N ARG A 357 10.73 24.20 11.99
CA ARG A 357 11.59 24.74 13.05
C ARG A 357 12.96 24.08 13.00
N PRO A 358 14.01 24.78 13.47
CA PRO A 358 15.34 24.20 13.57
C PRO A 358 15.35 22.95 14.44
N ILE A 359 16.12 21.96 14.03
CA ILE A 359 16.31 20.70 14.75
C ILE A 359 17.76 20.60 15.19
N ARG A 360 17.98 20.27 16.46
CA ARG A 360 19.31 19.97 16.98
C ARG A 360 19.62 18.50 16.69
N ILE A 361 20.75 18.24 16.03
CA ILE A 361 21.25 16.90 15.72
C ILE A 361 22.70 16.86 16.18
N GLY A 362 23.00 16.06 17.20
CA GLY A 362 24.23 16.18 17.97
C GLY A 362 24.40 17.60 18.53
N SER A 363 25.57 18.22 18.29
CA SER A 363 25.89 19.57 18.76
C SER A 363 25.45 20.71 17.81
N ALA A 364 24.92 20.38 16.62
CA ALA A 364 24.62 21.38 15.59
C ALA A 364 23.10 21.58 15.38
N LEU A 365 22.73 22.79 14.95
CA LEU A 365 21.37 23.16 14.56
C LEU A 365 21.22 23.12 13.04
N TYR A 366 20.09 22.57 12.60
CA TYR A 366 19.79 22.30 11.21
C TYR A 366 18.39 22.78 10.82
N ASP A 367 18.26 23.40 9.64
CA ASP A 367 16.97 23.70 9.02
C ASP A 367 16.60 22.58 8.02
N PRO A 368 15.39 22.00 8.11
CA PRO A 368 14.95 21.01 7.13
C PRO A 368 14.71 21.67 5.77
N GLU A 369 15.31 21.11 4.71
CA GLU A 369 15.19 21.66 3.35
C GLU A 369 14.26 20.85 2.47
N ARG A 370 14.40 19.52 2.45
CA ARG A 370 13.63 18.64 1.58
C ARG A 370 13.73 17.17 1.97
N MET A 371 12.71 16.39 1.60
CA MET A 371 12.82 14.93 1.61
C MET A 371 13.64 14.45 0.40
N ILE A 372 14.44 13.40 0.62
CA ILE A 372 15.24 12.70 -0.38
C ILE A 372 14.74 11.26 -0.48
N GLY A 373 14.07 10.95 -1.58
CA GLY A 373 13.37 9.67 -1.73
C GLY A 373 12.32 9.48 -0.63
N TRP A 374 12.14 8.24 -0.19
CA TRP A 374 11.21 7.90 0.89
C TRP A 374 11.84 7.80 2.28
N HIS A 375 13.18 7.73 2.40
CA HIS A 375 13.88 7.34 3.65
C HIS A 375 14.89 8.36 4.21
N ALA A 376 15.06 9.51 3.57
CA ALA A 376 16.06 10.48 3.99
C ALA A 376 15.58 11.92 3.87
N ILE A 377 16.23 12.81 4.61
CA ILE A 377 15.90 14.23 4.68
C ILE A 377 17.19 15.02 4.56
N ALA A 378 17.20 15.98 3.65
CA ALA A 378 18.29 16.94 3.52
C ALA A 378 18.03 18.15 4.43
N PHE A 379 19.07 18.54 5.14
CA PHE A 379 19.09 19.66 6.06
C PHE A 379 20.21 20.62 5.71
N ARG A 380 20.04 21.90 6.06
CA ARG A 380 21.09 22.91 6.03
C ARG A 380 21.58 23.20 7.43
N ASN A 381 22.88 23.07 7.67
CA ASN A 381 23.48 23.46 8.93
C ASN A 381 23.46 24.99 9.09
N ARG A 382 22.92 25.49 10.20
CA ARG A 382 22.77 26.95 10.42
C ARG A 382 24.08 27.70 10.57
N ARG A 383 25.13 27.05 11.08
CA ARG A 383 26.41 27.70 11.38
C ARG A 383 27.26 27.87 10.13
N ASN A 384 27.33 26.85 9.28
CA ASN A 384 28.26 26.83 8.13
C ASN A 384 27.55 26.75 6.77
N GLY A 385 26.22 26.73 6.74
CA GLY A 385 25.42 26.69 5.53
C GLY A 385 25.51 25.39 4.73
N ARG A 386 26.31 24.40 5.17
CA ARG A 386 26.52 23.14 4.44
C ARG A 386 25.28 22.26 4.52
N ARG A 387 24.94 21.64 3.39
CA ARG A 387 23.88 20.63 3.32
C ARG A 387 24.38 19.29 3.85
N ARG A 388 23.57 18.63 4.66
CA ARG A 388 23.78 17.26 5.09
C ARG A 388 22.47 16.48 4.97
N THR A 389 22.56 15.26 4.46
CA THR A 389 21.42 14.33 4.39
C THR A 389 21.51 13.39 5.58
N PHE A 390 20.39 13.15 6.24
CA PHE A 390 20.24 12.15 7.29
C PHE A 390 19.14 11.16 6.92
N THR A 391 19.35 9.88 7.18
CA THR A 391 18.30 8.86 7.05
C THR A 391 17.33 8.93 8.23
N LEU A 392 16.12 8.38 8.08
CA LEU A 392 15.19 8.32 9.22
C LEU A 392 15.73 7.45 10.37
N ASP A 393 16.56 6.45 10.09
CA ASP A 393 17.24 5.66 11.14
C ASP A 393 18.23 6.51 11.94
N GLU A 394 19.06 7.30 11.25
CA GLU A 394 20.02 8.19 11.91
C GLU A 394 19.28 9.21 12.79
N LEU A 395 18.17 9.77 12.30
CA LEU A 395 17.34 10.71 13.05
C LEU A 395 16.67 10.03 14.25
N ALA A 396 16.17 8.80 14.10
CA ALA A 396 15.59 8.03 15.19
C ALA A 396 16.62 7.68 16.27
N ALA A 397 17.84 7.32 15.88
CA ALA A 397 18.94 7.03 16.81
C ALA A 397 19.38 8.27 17.61
N GLN A 398 19.14 9.48 17.10
CA GLN A 398 19.40 10.74 17.78
C GLN A 398 18.25 11.19 18.71
N GLY A 399 17.20 10.36 18.88
CA GLY A 399 16.09 10.65 19.78
C GLY A 399 15.14 11.75 19.29
N LEU A 400 15.03 11.97 17.97
CA LEU A 400 14.15 13.00 17.38
C LEU A 400 12.66 12.62 17.37
N THR A 401 12.28 11.54 18.05
CA THR A 401 10.89 11.21 18.36
C THR A 401 10.40 12.19 19.43
N ASN A 402 9.27 12.87 19.20
CA ASN A 402 8.78 13.94 20.08
C ASN A 402 8.79 13.53 21.56
N THR A 403 9.40 14.36 22.41
CA THR A 403 8.92 14.64 23.77
C THR A 403 7.59 15.37 23.70
#